data_AF-A0A252C129-F1
#
_entry.id   AF-A0A252C129-F1
#
_cell.length_a   1.000
_cell.length_b   1.000
_cell.length_c   1.000
_cell.angle_alpha   90.00
_cell.angle_beta   90.00
_cell.angle_gamma   90.00
#
_symmetry.space_group_name_H-M   'P 1'
#
loop_
_entity.id
_entity.type
_entity.pdbx_description
1 polymer ?
#
loop_
_entity_poly.entity_id
_entity_poly.type
_entity_poly.pdbx_seq_one_letter_code
_entity_poly.pdbx_strand_id
1 'polypeptide(L)'
;MLRAFFAPYLFALSRASWAVQQNLISLGIQLHTIVPPNASPPLITVFDADQGRAIILGSLVLAAAVEACLIALAALTLRRPIFASAIFLLIALPGLLSLCGAPVINPDPKEIIFGSPGRIGDVPGYATLAIMALVGGWSLSILLADLFRLPKERWDLFEHLWIIVGLSTGLFFVVDAAKIQDAADYTQKEQSMHGNSAWLMHQADRYADWCHRTGNDQLTSCIWTENLHAVLLEQSTETLSSFEELSPDSLAMWYGNFRKAASLETEAAIRREIDAYNAATCPATQSHGGYSITKPSEKCEVPPPVFCQYAYKYGGTDDPDRIFRPVALATECVLPTLLTLREEAKPLVASRDENGREKTIKWGPFYLTVAFLAGIKLAGSTLKGLKIEKNRDPDRDWVKEKIIKLLLLFKKNPHQSKKMKQKIFLWGVVIIFALAFALRKRIVSMFS
;
A
#
# COMPACT_ATOMS: atom_id res chain seq x y z
N MET A 1 -3.59 3.58 -36.58
CA MET A 1 -2.93 4.88 -36.28
C MET A 1 -3.57 5.57 -35.07
N LEU A 2 -4.84 6.02 -35.13
CA LEU A 2 -5.48 6.73 -34.01
C LEU A 2 -5.47 5.95 -32.67
N ARG A 3 -5.82 4.66 -32.70
CA ARG A 3 -5.77 3.78 -31.50
C ARG A 3 -4.37 3.69 -30.90
N ALA A 4 -3.35 3.51 -31.75
CA ALA A 4 -1.95 3.43 -31.32
C ALA A 4 -1.46 4.77 -30.73
N PHE A 5 -1.86 5.90 -31.32
CA PHE A 5 -1.55 7.21 -30.77
C PHE A 5 -2.15 7.44 -29.37
N PHE A 6 -3.41 7.03 -29.15
CA PHE A 6 -4.08 7.24 -27.85
C PHE A 6 -3.79 6.16 -26.79
N ALA A 7 -3.30 4.99 -27.19
CA ALA A 7 -2.98 3.88 -26.29
C ALA A 7 -2.17 4.27 -25.04
N PRO A 8 -1.04 5.01 -25.13
CA PRO A 8 -0.25 5.37 -23.94
C PRO A 8 -1.02 6.19 -22.92
N TYR A 9 -1.90 7.10 -23.36
CA TYR A 9 -2.72 7.92 -22.45
C TYR A 9 -3.80 7.07 -21.78
N LEU A 10 -4.49 6.22 -22.54
CA LEU A 10 -5.54 5.35 -21.98
C LEU A 10 -4.96 4.31 -21.02
N PHE A 11 -3.78 3.76 -21.31
CA PHE A 11 -3.12 2.79 -20.43
C PHE A 11 -2.59 3.45 -19.15
N ALA A 12 -2.05 4.67 -19.24
CA ALA A 12 -1.68 5.45 -18.07
C ALA A 12 -2.91 5.78 -17.19
N LEU A 13 -4.03 6.19 -17.80
CA LEU A 13 -5.28 6.45 -17.07
C LEU A 13 -5.90 5.17 -16.46
N SER A 14 -5.78 4.03 -17.15
CA SER A 14 -6.15 2.71 -16.61
C SER A 14 -5.33 2.40 -15.35
N ARG A 15 -4.01 2.58 -15.40
CA ARG A 15 -3.14 2.43 -14.23
C ARG A 15 -3.49 3.38 -13.10
N ALA A 16 -3.74 4.64 -13.41
CA ALA A 16 -4.19 5.62 -12.43
C ALA A 16 -5.51 5.20 -11.76
N SER A 17 -6.45 4.60 -12.51
CA SER A 17 -7.70 4.10 -11.97
C SER A 17 -7.49 2.97 -10.96
N TRP A 18 -6.55 2.07 -11.23
CA TRP A 18 -6.14 1.01 -10.29
C TRP A 18 -5.52 1.60 -9.02
N ALA A 19 -4.66 2.62 -9.14
CA ALA A 19 -4.08 3.28 -7.99
C ALA A 19 -5.17 3.93 -7.10
N VAL A 20 -6.12 4.68 -7.70
CA VAL A 20 -7.27 5.25 -6.96
C VAL A 20 -8.08 4.16 -6.28
N GLN A 21 -8.38 3.07 -6.98
CA GLN A 21 -9.16 1.95 -6.46
C GLN A 21 -8.47 1.27 -5.27
N GLN A 22 -7.17 0.99 -5.36
CA GLN A 22 -6.38 0.41 -4.27
C GLN A 22 -6.35 1.33 -3.04
N ASN A 23 -6.26 2.65 -3.24
CA ASN A 23 -6.34 3.60 -2.14
C ASN A 23 -7.70 3.57 -1.46
N LEU A 24 -8.78 3.61 -2.23
CA LEU A 24 -10.14 3.55 -1.69
C LEU A 24 -10.34 2.26 -0.88
N ILE A 25 -9.88 1.10 -1.39
CA ILE A 25 -9.90 -0.16 -0.65
C ILE A 25 -9.15 -0.04 0.69
N SER A 26 -7.95 0.53 0.69
CA SER A 26 -7.16 0.69 1.93
C SER A 26 -7.76 1.69 2.93
N LEU A 27 -8.66 2.57 2.47
CA LEU A 27 -9.46 3.45 3.32
C LEU A 27 -10.70 2.74 3.91
N GLY A 28 -10.91 1.47 3.58
CA GLY A 28 -12.15 0.75 3.87
C GLY A 28 -13.31 1.15 2.96
N ILE A 29 -13.07 1.99 1.94
CA ILE A 29 -14.06 2.41 0.95
C ILE A 29 -13.97 1.45 -0.23
N GLN A 30 -14.66 0.32 -0.13
CA GLN A 30 -14.71 -0.65 -1.21
C GLN A 30 -15.84 -0.31 -2.18
N LEU A 31 -15.49 0.12 -3.40
CA LEU A 31 -16.45 0.26 -4.52
C LEU A 31 -16.86 -1.09 -5.14
N HIS A 32 -16.26 -2.20 -4.66
CA HIS A 32 -16.45 -3.58 -5.11
C HIS A 32 -15.87 -4.54 -4.07
N THR A 33 -16.33 -5.79 -4.03
CA THR A 33 -15.61 -6.91 -3.42
C THR A 33 -15.01 -7.77 -4.53
N ILE A 34 -13.73 -8.13 -4.40
CA ILE A 34 -13.31 -9.45 -4.86
C ILE A 34 -13.59 -10.35 -3.67
N VAL A 35 -14.53 -11.27 -3.81
CA VAL A 35 -14.75 -12.30 -2.79
C VAL A 35 -13.47 -13.15 -2.74
N PRO A 36 -12.64 -13.10 -1.68
CA PRO A 36 -11.74 -14.20 -1.45
C PRO A 36 -12.62 -15.43 -1.21
N PRO A 37 -12.30 -16.62 -1.75
CA PRO A 37 -13.21 -17.78 -1.78
C PRO A 37 -13.80 -18.22 -0.42
N ASN A 38 -13.35 -17.66 0.72
CA ASN A 38 -13.66 -18.14 2.06
C ASN A 38 -14.23 -17.09 3.06
N ALA A 39 -14.62 -15.87 2.66
CA ALA A 39 -15.15 -14.87 3.62
C ALA A 39 -16.69 -14.83 3.67
N SER A 40 -17.28 -15.10 4.84
CA SER A 40 -18.69 -14.85 5.21
C SER A 40 -18.74 -13.95 6.44
N PRO A 41 -19.71 -13.01 6.60
CA PRO A 41 -20.95 -12.83 5.84
C PRO A 41 -20.90 -11.71 4.76
N PRO A 42 -21.84 -11.69 3.80
CA PRO A 42 -21.85 -10.71 2.70
C PRO A 42 -22.32 -9.33 3.17
N LEU A 43 -21.47 -8.33 3.04
CA LEU A 43 -21.79 -6.91 3.24
C LEU A 43 -22.39 -6.31 1.95
N ILE A 44 -23.36 -5.40 2.11
CA ILE A 44 -24.19 -4.82 1.04
C ILE A 44 -23.34 -4.01 0.04
N THR A 45 -23.40 -4.34 -1.25
CA THR A 45 -22.68 -3.69 -2.36
C THR A 45 -23.61 -2.97 -3.34
N VAL A 46 -23.09 -1.99 -4.08
CA VAL A 46 -23.85 -1.17 -5.06
C VAL A 46 -23.51 -1.48 -6.54
N PHE A 47 -22.30 -1.97 -6.88
CA PHE A 47 -21.86 -2.27 -8.26
C PHE A 47 -20.82 -3.42 -8.33
N ASP A 48 -20.66 -4.05 -9.51
CA ASP A 48 -19.63 -5.08 -9.80
C ASP A 48 -18.19 -4.51 -9.88
N ALA A 49 -17.16 -5.36 -9.70
CA ALA A 49 -15.73 -4.99 -9.70
C ALA A 49 -15.26 -4.26 -10.97
N ASP A 50 -15.71 -4.70 -12.14
CA ASP A 50 -15.40 -4.03 -13.41
C ASP A 50 -16.18 -2.71 -13.58
N GLN A 51 -17.37 -2.61 -12.99
CA GLN A 51 -18.22 -1.42 -13.08
C GLN A 51 -17.69 -0.30 -12.16
N GLY A 52 -17.24 -0.63 -10.95
CA GLY A 52 -16.64 0.34 -10.02
C GLY A 52 -15.35 0.97 -10.58
N ARG A 53 -14.46 0.15 -11.15
CA ARG A 53 -13.26 0.65 -11.84
C ARG A 53 -13.60 1.48 -13.07
N ALA A 54 -14.57 1.05 -13.87
CA ALA A 54 -15.00 1.78 -15.06
C ALA A 54 -15.49 3.20 -14.74
N ILE A 55 -16.15 3.41 -13.60
CA ILE A 55 -16.56 4.74 -13.12
C ILE A 55 -15.31 5.60 -12.81
N ILE A 56 -14.33 5.05 -12.10
CA ILE A 56 -13.07 5.75 -11.79
C ILE A 56 -12.34 6.11 -13.08
N LEU A 57 -12.13 5.14 -13.96
CA LEU A 57 -11.48 5.36 -15.26
C LEU A 57 -12.24 6.39 -16.10
N GLY A 58 -13.56 6.30 -16.18
CA GLY A 58 -14.39 7.26 -16.89
C GLY A 58 -14.25 8.68 -16.35
N SER A 59 -14.18 8.84 -15.02
CA SER A 59 -13.95 10.14 -14.39
C SER A 59 -12.53 10.69 -14.65
N LEU A 60 -11.51 9.83 -14.66
CA LEU A 60 -10.14 10.19 -15.00
C LEU A 60 -9.99 10.58 -16.48
N VAL A 61 -10.66 9.87 -17.40
CA VAL A 61 -10.69 10.24 -18.82
C VAL A 61 -11.35 11.60 -19.02
N LEU A 62 -12.45 11.87 -18.31
CA LEU A 62 -13.10 13.17 -18.36
C LEU A 62 -12.22 14.27 -17.79
N ALA A 63 -11.55 14.01 -16.66
CA ALA A 63 -10.60 14.93 -16.04
C ALA A 63 -9.43 15.24 -16.98
N ALA A 64 -8.86 14.23 -17.64
CA ALA A 64 -7.79 14.41 -18.62
C ALA A 64 -8.26 15.24 -19.84
N ALA A 65 -9.50 15.07 -20.30
CA ALA A 65 -10.07 15.89 -21.37
C ALA A 65 -10.23 17.36 -20.94
N VAL A 66 -10.70 17.60 -19.71
CA VAL A 66 -10.77 18.95 -19.11
C VAL A 66 -9.39 19.58 -19.05
N GLU A 67 -8.42 18.82 -18.54
CA GLU A 67 -7.04 19.25 -18.36
C GLU A 67 -6.38 19.59 -19.71
N ALA A 68 -6.57 18.77 -20.75
CA ALA A 68 -6.10 19.06 -22.09
C ALA A 68 -6.60 20.42 -22.60
N CYS A 69 -7.86 20.77 -22.31
CA CYS A 69 -8.42 22.07 -22.65
C CYS A 69 -7.83 23.21 -21.80
N LEU A 70 -7.61 22.99 -20.49
CA LEU A 70 -6.94 23.98 -19.64
C LEU A 70 -5.50 24.25 -20.11
N ILE A 71 -4.75 23.21 -20.47
CA ILE A 71 -3.40 23.34 -21.01
C ILE A 71 -3.40 24.12 -22.33
N ALA A 72 -4.32 23.80 -23.24
CA ALA A 72 -4.43 24.52 -24.50
C ALA A 72 -4.72 26.01 -24.26
N LEU A 73 -5.61 26.34 -23.34
CA LEU A 73 -5.91 27.72 -22.98
C LEU A 73 -4.71 28.41 -22.33
N ALA A 74 -4.03 27.75 -21.39
CA ALA A 74 -2.83 28.27 -20.75
C ALA A 74 -1.71 28.52 -21.78
N ALA A 75 -1.48 27.60 -22.72
CA ALA A 75 -0.50 27.80 -23.80
C ALA A 75 -0.85 29.02 -24.67
N LEU A 76 -2.14 29.21 -24.97
CA LEU A 76 -2.62 30.36 -25.75
C LEU A 76 -2.52 31.70 -24.97
N THR A 77 -2.72 31.71 -23.65
CA THR A 77 -2.57 32.94 -22.85
C THR A 77 -1.13 33.42 -22.78
N LEU A 78 -0.15 32.50 -22.85
CA LEU A 78 1.26 32.87 -22.91
C LEU A 78 1.66 33.59 -24.21
N ARG A 79 0.85 33.47 -25.29
CA ARG A 79 1.01 34.17 -26.60
C ARG A 79 2.41 34.08 -27.21
N ARG A 80 3.15 33.02 -26.92
CA ARG A 80 4.46 32.70 -27.50
C ARG A 80 4.31 31.46 -28.36
N PRO A 81 4.22 31.57 -29.69
CA PRO A 81 3.87 30.43 -30.55
C PRO A 81 4.87 29.29 -30.41
N ILE A 82 6.17 29.60 -30.32
CA ILE A 82 7.23 28.60 -30.13
C ILE A 82 7.02 27.80 -28.83
N PHE A 83 6.70 28.49 -27.73
CA PHE A 83 6.49 27.83 -26.43
C PHE A 83 5.19 27.02 -26.41
N ALA A 84 4.11 27.55 -27.00
CA ALA A 84 2.86 26.82 -27.15
C ALA A 84 3.06 25.56 -28.01
N SER A 85 3.76 25.66 -29.13
CA SER A 85 4.12 24.51 -29.98
C SER A 85 4.96 23.48 -29.23
N ALA A 86 5.91 23.90 -28.40
CA ALA A 86 6.71 22.99 -27.57
C ALA A 86 5.84 22.23 -26.56
N ILE A 87 4.87 22.89 -25.92
CA ILE A 87 3.92 22.23 -25.01
C ILE A 87 3.05 21.21 -25.76
N PHE A 88 2.48 21.59 -26.91
CA PHE A 88 1.67 20.68 -27.71
C PHE A 88 2.48 19.47 -28.19
N LEU A 89 3.73 19.69 -28.59
CA LEU A 89 4.65 18.62 -28.97
C LEU A 89 4.94 17.68 -27.80
N LEU A 90 5.20 18.23 -26.60
CA LEU A 90 5.45 17.45 -25.39
C LEU A 90 4.25 16.59 -25.02
N ILE A 91 3.03 17.14 -25.11
CA ILE A 91 1.79 16.39 -24.84
C ILE A 91 1.57 15.31 -25.89
N ALA A 92 1.86 15.58 -27.17
CA ALA A 92 1.71 14.62 -28.27
C ALA A 92 2.81 13.55 -28.28
N LEU A 93 3.93 13.78 -27.60
CA LEU A 93 5.12 12.94 -27.66
C LEU A 93 4.86 11.47 -27.30
N PRO A 94 4.14 11.10 -26.22
CA PRO A 94 3.83 9.70 -25.94
C PRO A 94 3.09 9.01 -27.09
N GLY A 95 2.12 9.70 -27.69
CA GLY A 95 1.38 9.17 -28.84
C GLY A 95 2.24 9.04 -30.10
N LEU A 96 3.13 9.99 -30.36
CA LEU A 96 4.09 9.92 -31.47
C LEU A 96 5.08 8.77 -31.30
N LEU A 97 5.62 8.59 -30.08
CA LEU A 97 6.53 7.48 -29.77
C LEU A 97 5.84 6.12 -29.91
N SER A 98 4.58 6.02 -29.49
CA SER A 98 3.75 4.81 -29.68
C SER A 98 3.57 4.47 -31.17
N LEU A 99 3.41 5.48 -32.04
CA LEU A 99 3.37 5.26 -33.50
C LEU A 99 4.70 4.75 -34.06
N CYS A 100 5.83 5.09 -33.42
CA CYS A 100 7.16 4.59 -33.76
C CYS A 100 7.48 3.22 -33.15
N GLY A 101 6.52 2.57 -32.48
CA GLY A 101 6.70 1.24 -31.88
C GLY A 101 7.35 1.26 -30.50
N ALA A 102 7.39 2.41 -29.81
CA ALA A 102 7.86 2.46 -28.42
C ALA A 102 6.95 1.60 -27.50
N PRO A 103 7.53 0.94 -26.48
CA PRO A 103 6.76 0.10 -25.57
C PRO A 103 5.73 0.93 -24.80
N VAL A 104 4.49 0.45 -24.80
CA VAL A 104 3.40 1.07 -24.06
C VAL A 104 3.37 0.50 -22.64
N ILE A 105 3.11 1.36 -21.66
CA ILE A 105 2.93 0.95 -20.25
C ILE A 105 1.81 -0.08 -20.19
N ASN A 106 2.03 -1.24 -19.56
CA ASN A 106 0.96 -2.23 -19.38
C ASN A 106 -0.24 -1.61 -18.66
N PRO A 107 -1.49 -1.81 -19.08
CA PRO A 107 -2.66 -1.16 -18.47
C PRO A 107 -3.01 -1.69 -17.07
N ASP A 108 -2.58 -2.91 -16.73
CA ASP A 108 -2.85 -3.57 -15.46
C ASP A 108 -1.61 -3.65 -14.56
N PRO A 109 -1.76 -3.46 -13.24
CA PRO A 109 -0.67 -3.53 -12.29
C PRO A 109 -0.04 -4.93 -12.27
N LYS A 110 1.25 -4.99 -11.92
CA LYS A 110 1.97 -6.27 -11.79
C LYS A 110 1.48 -7.08 -10.59
N GLU A 111 1.05 -6.39 -9.53
CA GLU A 111 0.50 -6.96 -8.32
C GLU A 111 -0.79 -6.21 -7.97
N ILE A 112 -1.88 -6.94 -7.74
CA ILE A 112 -3.10 -6.37 -7.20
C ILE A 112 -3.14 -6.72 -5.72
N ILE A 113 -2.91 -5.72 -4.87
CA ILE A 113 -2.81 -5.92 -3.42
C ILE A 113 -4.14 -5.49 -2.82
N PHE A 114 -4.84 -6.44 -2.19
CA PHE A 114 -6.08 -6.21 -1.47
C PHE A 114 -5.83 -6.23 0.03
N GLY A 115 -6.38 -5.26 0.76
CA GLY A 115 -6.45 -5.32 2.21
C GLY A 115 -5.11 -5.30 2.97
N SER A 116 -4.00 -4.92 2.34
CA SER A 116 -2.73 -4.70 3.07
C SER A 116 -2.64 -3.24 3.51
N PRO A 117 -2.72 -2.95 4.83
CA PRO A 117 -2.58 -1.60 5.34
C PRO A 117 -1.18 -1.07 4.99
N GLY A 118 -1.08 0.14 4.42
CA GLY A 118 0.19 0.88 4.31
C GLY A 118 0.96 0.77 3.00
N ARG A 119 0.46 0.05 1.99
CA ARG A 119 1.00 0.12 0.64
C ARG A 119 0.22 1.15 -0.18
N ILE A 120 0.94 2.19 -0.61
CA ILE A 120 0.50 3.13 -1.64
C ILE A 120 0.27 2.28 -2.90
N GLY A 121 -0.89 2.44 -3.56
CA GLY A 121 -1.25 1.67 -4.75
C GLY A 121 -0.23 1.73 -5.90
N ASP A 122 -0.54 1.11 -7.05
CA ASP A 122 0.37 0.95 -8.19
C ASP A 122 1.20 2.23 -8.47
N VAL A 123 2.52 2.13 -8.29
CA VAL A 123 3.46 3.27 -8.38
C VAL A 123 3.36 3.99 -9.74
N PRO A 124 3.36 3.30 -10.90
CA PRO A 124 3.09 3.94 -12.20
C PRO A 124 1.73 4.66 -12.29
N GLY A 125 0.67 4.06 -11.73
CA GLY A 125 -0.64 4.69 -11.63
C GLY A 125 -0.61 5.98 -10.81
N TYR A 126 0.06 5.96 -9.65
CA TYR A 126 0.25 7.13 -8.81
C TYR A 126 1.09 8.22 -9.47
N ALA A 127 2.15 7.85 -10.19
CA ALA A 127 2.95 8.78 -10.97
C ALA A 127 2.10 9.49 -12.03
N THR A 128 1.18 8.76 -12.67
CA THR A 128 0.23 9.34 -13.64
C THR A 128 -0.67 10.37 -12.96
N LEU A 129 -1.25 10.06 -11.80
CA LEU A 129 -2.07 11.00 -11.04
C LEU A 129 -1.27 12.25 -10.59
N ALA A 130 -0.01 12.07 -10.17
CA ALA A 130 0.86 13.17 -9.78
C ALA A 130 1.20 14.08 -10.97
N ILE A 131 1.43 13.52 -12.16
CA ILE A 131 1.64 14.29 -13.40
C ILE A 131 0.38 15.10 -13.73
N MET A 132 -0.82 14.50 -13.67
CA MET A 132 -2.09 15.22 -13.86
C MET A 132 -2.27 16.33 -12.82
N ALA A 133 -1.96 16.08 -11.55
CA ALA A 133 -2.03 17.11 -10.52
C ALA A 133 -1.05 18.27 -10.81
N LEU A 134 0.18 17.97 -11.20
CA LEU A 134 1.20 18.97 -11.54
C LEU A 134 0.80 19.82 -12.75
N VAL A 135 0.34 19.19 -13.83
CA VAL A 135 -0.05 19.88 -15.06
C VAL A 135 -1.36 20.65 -14.87
N GLY A 136 -2.30 20.12 -14.08
CA GLY A 136 -3.47 20.83 -13.59
C GLY A 136 -3.10 22.08 -12.78
N GLY A 137 -2.18 21.97 -11.82
CA GLY A 137 -1.71 23.09 -11.01
C GLY A 137 -1.02 24.17 -11.85
N TRP A 138 -0.20 23.76 -12.82
CA TRP A 138 0.46 24.67 -13.75
C TRP A 138 -0.53 25.42 -14.64
N SER A 139 -1.42 24.70 -15.32
CA SER A 139 -2.37 25.29 -16.29
C SER A 139 -3.36 26.23 -15.60
N LEU A 140 -3.91 25.83 -14.45
CA LEU A 140 -4.83 26.66 -13.68
C LEU A 140 -4.14 27.93 -13.17
N SER A 141 -2.91 27.83 -12.68
CA SER A 141 -2.17 28.99 -12.14
C SER A 141 -1.88 30.03 -13.21
N ILE A 142 -1.53 29.62 -14.44
CA ILE A 142 -1.33 30.55 -15.56
C ILE A 142 -2.63 31.29 -15.89
N LEU A 143 -3.75 30.57 -15.96
CA LEU A 143 -5.06 31.15 -16.25
C LEU A 143 -5.52 32.11 -15.14
N LEU A 144 -5.32 31.73 -13.88
CA LEU A 144 -5.62 32.59 -12.72
C LEU A 144 -4.73 33.83 -12.69
N ALA A 145 -3.44 33.68 -13.00
CA ALA A 145 -2.51 34.81 -13.07
C ALA A 145 -2.91 35.82 -14.15
N ASP A 146 -3.43 35.34 -15.28
CA ASP A 146 -4.00 36.19 -16.34
C ASP A 146 -5.31 36.84 -15.89
N LEU A 147 -6.23 36.06 -15.34
CA LEU A 147 -7.57 36.52 -14.95
C LEU A 147 -7.53 37.56 -13.81
N PHE A 148 -6.74 37.32 -12.77
CA PHE A 148 -6.67 38.16 -11.57
C PHE A 148 -5.55 39.19 -11.62
N ARG A 149 -4.74 39.22 -12.68
CA ARG A 149 -3.57 40.09 -12.80
C ARG A 149 -2.69 40.02 -11.55
N LEU A 150 -2.35 38.79 -11.12
CA LEU A 150 -1.62 38.58 -9.87
C LEU A 150 -0.28 39.36 -9.90
N PRO A 151 -0.01 40.20 -8.88
CA PRO A 151 1.22 40.96 -8.82
C PRO A 151 2.37 40.08 -8.29
N LYS A 152 3.61 40.53 -8.50
CA LYS A 152 4.82 39.73 -8.24
C LYS A 152 4.92 39.27 -6.78
N GLU A 153 4.47 40.09 -5.84
CA GLU A 153 4.54 39.86 -4.40
C GLU A 153 3.76 38.59 -3.99
N ARG A 154 2.71 38.22 -4.73
CA ARG A 154 1.95 36.98 -4.46
C ARG A 154 2.74 35.72 -4.81
N TRP A 155 3.62 35.79 -5.81
CA TRP A 155 4.52 34.68 -6.15
C TRP A 155 5.62 34.52 -5.09
N ASP A 156 6.09 35.62 -4.53
CA ASP A 156 7.11 35.60 -3.49
C ASP A 156 6.52 35.11 -2.15
N LEU A 157 5.24 35.39 -1.86
CA LEU A 157 4.51 34.76 -0.74
C LEU A 157 4.37 33.24 -0.94
N PHE A 158 4.05 32.81 -2.16
CA PHE A 158 3.97 31.38 -2.50
C PHE A 158 5.32 30.67 -2.33
N GLU A 159 6.45 31.36 -2.56
CA GLU A 159 7.78 30.78 -2.33
C GLU A 159 8.02 30.40 -0.86
N HIS A 160 7.55 31.20 0.09
CA HIS A 160 7.64 30.86 1.52
C HIS A 160 6.79 29.63 1.85
N LEU A 161 5.55 29.57 1.33
CA LEU A 161 4.68 28.40 1.49
C LEU A 161 5.31 27.14 0.88
N TRP A 162 5.93 27.25 -0.30
CA TRP A 162 6.61 26.15 -0.97
C TRP A 162 7.79 25.59 -0.15
N ILE A 163 8.58 26.46 0.49
CA ILE A 163 9.67 26.04 1.38
C ILE A 163 9.11 25.28 2.58
N ILE A 164 8.04 25.76 3.20
CA ILE A 164 7.39 25.08 4.34
C ILE A 164 6.88 23.70 3.90
N VAL A 165 6.23 23.59 2.75
CA VAL A 165 5.75 22.30 2.21
C VAL A 165 6.92 21.35 1.90
N GLY A 166 8.03 21.86 1.36
CA GLY A 166 9.24 21.09 1.14
C GLY A 166 9.85 20.54 2.43
N LEU A 167 9.95 21.37 3.47
CA LEU A 167 10.41 20.96 4.80
C LEU A 167 9.49 19.90 5.42
N SER A 168 8.16 20.10 5.35
CA SER A 168 7.18 19.11 5.81
C SER A 168 7.33 17.78 5.07
N THR A 169 7.54 17.81 3.75
CA THR A 169 7.77 16.60 2.94
C THR A 169 9.04 15.86 3.39
N GLY A 170 10.12 16.60 3.68
CA GLY A 170 11.35 16.02 4.24
C GLY A 170 11.14 15.37 5.61
N LEU A 171 10.41 16.03 6.51
CA LEU A 171 10.07 15.47 7.82
C LEU A 171 9.25 14.19 7.69
N PHE A 172 8.25 14.19 6.81
CA PHE A 172 7.44 13.01 6.55
C PHE A 172 8.29 11.84 6.02
N PHE A 173 9.25 12.11 5.13
CA PHE A 173 10.17 11.07 4.64
C PHE A 173 11.01 10.46 5.76
N VAL A 174 11.51 11.27 6.71
CA VAL A 174 12.28 10.77 7.87
C VAL A 174 11.41 9.89 8.77
N VAL A 175 10.17 10.29 9.04
CA VAL A 175 9.23 9.49 9.84
C VAL A 175 8.93 8.16 9.15
N ASP A 176 8.73 8.16 7.84
CA ASP A 176 8.48 6.93 7.09
C ASP A 176 9.72 6.03 7.00
N ALA A 177 10.92 6.60 6.93
CA ALA A 177 12.17 5.84 6.97
C ALA A 177 12.35 5.10 8.30
N ALA A 178 11.97 5.71 9.43
CA ALA A 178 11.99 5.04 10.73
C ALA A 178 11.05 3.82 10.77
N LYS A 179 9.91 3.89 10.08
CA LYS A 179 8.92 2.79 10.00
C LYS A 179 9.34 1.61 9.12
N ILE A 180 10.42 1.73 8.34
CA ILE A 180 10.98 0.60 7.58
C ILE A 180 11.50 -0.48 8.55
N GLN A 181 12.01 -0.06 9.71
CA GLN A 181 12.51 -0.99 10.72
C GLN A 181 11.37 -1.84 11.30
N ASP A 182 10.23 -1.24 11.66
CA ASP A 182 9.05 -1.96 12.15
C ASP A 182 8.57 -3.03 11.14
N ALA A 183 8.61 -2.73 9.85
CA ALA A 183 8.24 -3.68 8.80
C ALA A 183 9.24 -4.84 8.68
N ALA A 184 10.54 -4.55 8.81
CA ALA A 184 11.57 -5.58 8.84
C ALA A 184 11.44 -6.47 10.07
N ASP A 185 11.18 -5.88 11.25
CA ASP A 185 10.95 -6.59 12.50
C ASP A 185 9.71 -7.49 12.40
N TYR A 186 8.61 -6.99 11.83
CA TYR A 186 7.41 -7.78 11.57
C TYR A 186 7.74 -9.02 10.70
N THR A 187 8.41 -8.84 9.56
CA THR A 187 8.77 -9.95 8.67
C THR A 187 9.73 -10.94 9.34
N GLN A 188 10.69 -10.45 10.13
CA GLN A 188 11.61 -11.30 10.87
C GLN A 188 10.87 -12.14 11.91
N LYS A 189 9.93 -11.55 12.64
CA LYS A 189 9.14 -12.26 13.65
C LYS A 189 8.19 -13.28 13.03
N GLU A 190 7.58 -12.95 11.90
CA GLU A 190 6.76 -13.88 11.11
C GLU A 190 7.58 -15.07 10.61
N GLN A 191 8.77 -14.84 10.05
CA GLN A 191 9.69 -15.92 9.66
C GLN A 191 10.14 -16.77 10.84
N SER A 192 10.43 -16.13 11.99
CA SER A 192 10.81 -16.84 13.20
C SER A 192 9.66 -17.73 13.70
N MET A 193 8.43 -17.22 13.71
CA MET A 193 7.22 -17.97 14.05
C MET A 193 7.05 -19.18 13.12
N HIS A 194 7.07 -18.99 11.79
CA HIS A 194 6.97 -20.08 10.83
C HIS A 194 8.04 -21.15 11.05
N GLY A 195 9.30 -20.71 11.23
CA GLY A 195 10.43 -21.60 11.46
C GLY A 195 10.31 -22.41 12.75
N ASN A 196 9.94 -21.75 13.86
CA ASN A 196 9.74 -22.40 15.16
C ASN A 196 8.60 -23.43 15.09
N SER A 197 7.44 -23.02 14.54
CA SER A 197 6.26 -23.90 14.48
C SER A 197 6.51 -25.10 13.57
N ALA A 198 7.05 -24.90 12.37
CA ALA A 198 7.34 -26.00 11.44
C ALA A 198 8.40 -26.97 11.98
N TRP A 199 9.44 -26.44 12.65
CA TRP A 199 10.49 -27.29 13.23
C TRP A 199 9.98 -28.13 14.40
N LEU A 200 9.22 -27.54 15.32
CA LEU A 200 8.62 -28.29 16.43
C LEU A 200 7.57 -29.30 15.94
N MET A 201 6.81 -28.95 14.89
CA MET A 201 5.82 -29.83 14.27
C MET A 201 6.47 -31.13 13.77
N HIS A 202 7.61 -31.02 13.07
CA HIS A 202 8.35 -32.19 12.60
C HIS A 202 8.84 -33.09 13.75
N GLN A 203 9.19 -32.52 14.91
CA GLN A 203 9.54 -33.29 16.10
C GLN A 203 8.32 -33.97 16.74
N ALA A 204 7.20 -33.24 16.80
CA ALA A 204 5.92 -33.75 17.29
C ALA A 204 5.44 -34.96 16.46
N ASP A 205 5.57 -34.91 15.12
CA ASP A 205 5.24 -36.04 14.24
C ASP A 205 6.03 -37.30 14.58
N ARG A 206 7.34 -37.17 14.77
CA ARG A 206 8.20 -38.30 15.15
C ARG A 206 7.86 -38.84 16.53
N TYR A 207 7.44 -37.98 17.44
CA TYR A 207 7.00 -38.40 18.77
C TYR A 207 5.67 -39.15 18.71
N ALA A 208 4.70 -38.65 17.93
CA ALA A 208 3.44 -39.35 17.68
C ALA A 208 3.66 -40.73 17.03
N ASP A 209 4.53 -40.81 16.02
CA ASP A 209 4.94 -42.08 15.41
C ASP A 209 5.60 -43.03 16.41
N TRP A 210 6.34 -42.50 17.38
CA TRP A 210 6.92 -43.32 18.45
C TRP A 210 5.85 -43.84 19.41
N CYS A 211 4.86 -43.01 19.79
CA CYS A 211 3.73 -43.41 20.63
C CYS A 211 2.99 -44.61 20.03
N HIS A 212 2.62 -44.52 18.75
CA HIS A 212 1.90 -45.59 18.05
C HIS A 212 2.72 -46.88 17.93
N ARG A 213 4.01 -46.77 17.59
CA ARG A 213 4.88 -47.95 17.41
C ARG A 213 5.17 -48.67 18.72
N THR A 214 5.18 -47.96 19.84
CA THR A 214 5.48 -48.53 21.16
C THR A 214 4.24 -48.95 21.94
N GLY A 215 3.04 -48.68 21.42
CA GLY A 215 1.77 -48.97 22.11
C GLY A 215 1.51 -48.04 23.29
N ASN A 216 2.12 -46.85 23.30
CA ASN A 216 2.06 -45.86 24.38
C ASN A 216 0.99 -44.79 24.15
N ASP A 217 0.00 -45.06 23.29
CA ASP A 217 -1.05 -44.11 22.90
C ASP A 217 -1.88 -43.56 24.08
N GLN A 218 -1.84 -44.25 25.23
CA GLN A 218 -2.55 -43.85 26.45
C GLN A 218 -1.78 -42.83 27.30
N LEU A 219 -0.52 -42.52 26.96
CA LEU A 219 0.25 -41.49 27.66
C LEU A 219 -0.34 -40.10 27.43
N THR A 220 -0.28 -39.25 28.45
CA THR A 220 -0.88 -37.91 28.41
C THR A 220 -0.20 -37.05 27.32
N SER A 221 1.12 -37.16 27.22
CA SER A 221 1.94 -36.50 26.20
C SER A 221 1.65 -36.98 24.78
N CYS A 222 1.27 -38.26 24.58
CA CYS A 222 0.92 -38.77 23.25
C CYS A 222 -0.40 -38.16 22.76
N ILE A 223 -1.44 -38.17 23.61
CA ILE A 223 -2.73 -37.52 23.32
C ILE A 223 -2.54 -36.00 23.11
N TRP A 224 -1.69 -35.36 23.90
CA TRP A 224 -1.39 -33.94 23.77
C TRP A 224 -0.68 -33.62 22.44
N THR A 225 0.24 -34.47 21.99
CA THR A 225 1.05 -34.22 20.78
C THR A 225 0.21 -34.18 19.51
N GLU A 226 -0.82 -35.03 19.40
CA GLU A 226 -1.75 -34.98 18.27
C GLU A 226 -2.48 -33.63 18.17
N ASN A 227 -2.87 -33.07 19.31
CA ASN A 227 -3.49 -31.75 19.37
C ASN A 227 -2.48 -30.64 19.05
N LEU A 228 -1.25 -30.78 19.54
CA LEU A 228 -0.16 -29.84 19.27
C LEU A 228 0.15 -29.73 17.78
N HIS A 229 0.20 -30.86 17.07
CA HIS A 229 0.49 -30.89 15.64
C HIS A 229 -0.49 -30.03 14.84
N ALA A 230 -1.80 -30.16 15.10
CA ALA A 230 -2.82 -29.39 14.38
C ALA A 230 -2.61 -27.87 14.50
N VAL A 231 -2.21 -27.40 15.69
CA VAL A 231 -1.98 -25.97 15.93
C VAL A 231 -0.66 -25.49 15.36
N LEU A 232 0.40 -26.28 15.47
CA LEU A 232 1.68 -25.90 14.86
C LEU A 232 1.58 -25.85 13.33
N LEU A 233 0.77 -26.73 12.73
CA LEU A 233 0.49 -26.70 11.29
C LEU A 233 -0.19 -25.39 10.88
N GLU A 234 -1.26 -24.99 11.57
CA GLU A 234 -1.97 -23.73 11.31
C GLU A 234 -1.00 -22.55 11.38
N GLN A 235 -0.28 -22.43 12.50
CA GLN A 235 0.69 -21.34 12.72
C GLN A 235 1.87 -21.33 11.75
N SER A 236 2.28 -22.49 11.24
CA SER A 236 3.36 -22.58 10.24
C SER A 236 2.99 -21.93 8.91
N THR A 237 1.71 -21.60 8.68
CA THR A 237 1.21 -21.02 7.43
C THR A 237 0.49 -19.68 7.59
N GLU A 238 0.17 -19.28 8.82
CA GLU A 238 -0.59 -18.06 9.12
C GLU A 238 0.24 -16.78 9.10
N THR A 239 -0.42 -15.62 9.10
CA THR A 239 0.27 -14.34 9.27
C THR A 239 0.57 -14.06 10.75
N LEU A 240 1.56 -13.23 11.03
CA LEU A 240 1.87 -12.81 12.41
C LEU A 240 0.66 -12.16 13.12
N SER A 241 -0.24 -11.52 12.38
CA SER A 241 -1.50 -10.97 12.91
C SER A 241 -2.46 -12.07 13.38
N SER A 242 -2.69 -13.08 12.55
CA SER A 242 -3.53 -14.22 12.90
C SER A 242 -2.94 -15.01 14.07
N PHE A 243 -1.62 -15.18 14.07
CA PHE A 243 -0.90 -15.80 15.18
C PHE A 243 -1.08 -15.04 16.49
N GLU A 244 -0.98 -13.70 16.48
CA GLU A 244 -1.21 -12.90 17.68
C GLU A 244 -2.61 -13.12 18.27
N GLU A 245 -3.63 -13.21 17.41
CA GLU A 245 -5.02 -13.38 17.81
C GLU A 245 -5.32 -14.82 18.28
N LEU A 246 -4.88 -15.82 17.52
CA LEU A 246 -5.35 -17.21 17.63
C LEU A 246 -4.43 -18.14 18.43
N SER A 247 -3.16 -17.77 18.63
CA SER A 247 -2.23 -18.61 19.40
C SER A 247 -2.63 -18.71 20.89
N PRO A 248 -2.07 -19.65 21.67
CA PRO A 248 -2.20 -19.68 23.13
C PRO A 248 -1.50 -18.50 23.83
N ASP A 249 -2.08 -17.99 24.93
CA ASP A 249 -1.57 -16.80 25.65
C ASP A 249 -0.70 -17.17 26.87
N SER A 250 -0.53 -18.47 27.10
CA SER A 250 0.14 -19.03 28.26
C SER A 250 0.66 -20.42 27.95
N LEU A 251 1.74 -20.84 28.64
CA LEU A 251 2.27 -22.19 28.50
C LEU A 251 1.27 -23.26 28.92
N ALA A 252 0.43 -22.98 29.93
CA ALA A 252 -0.63 -23.90 30.34
C ALA A 252 -1.64 -24.15 29.20
N MET A 253 -1.93 -23.17 28.36
CA MET A 253 -2.78 -23.36 27.17
C MET A 253 -2.06 -24.12 26.05
N TRP A 254 -0.75 -23.92 25.88
CA TRP A 254 0.08 -24.75 24.98
C TRP A 254 0.12 -26.22 25.39
N TYR A 255 0.19 -26.50 26.69
CA TYR A 255 0.12 -27.86 27.24
C TYR A 255 -1.31 -28.41 27.37
N GLY A 256 -2.32 -27.58 27.11
CA GLY A 256 -3.73 -27.93 27.14
C GLY A 256 -4.27 -28.40 25.79
N ASN A 257 -5.56 -28.17 25.55
CA ASN A 257 -6.21 -28.43 24.26
C ASN A 257 -6.46 -27.15 23.45
N PHE A 258 -5.64 -26.12 23.67
CA PHE A 258 -5.72 -24.77 23.08
C PHE A 258 -6.92 -23.93 23.51
N ARG A 259 -8.10 -24.53 23.71
CA ARG A 259 -9.31 -23.84 24.20
C ARG A 259 -9.39 -23.79 25.72
N LYS A 260 -8.68 -24.70 26.39
CA LYS A 260 -8.65 -24.85 27.83
C LYS A 260 -7.21 -25.12 28.27
N ALA A 261 -6.75 -24.32 29.22
CA ALA A 261 -5.47 -24.54 29.87
C ALA A 261 -5.41 -25.93 30.54
N ALA A 262 -4.25 -26.58 30.45
CA ALA A 262 -3.94 -27.77 31.22
C ALA A 262 -3.98 -27.44 32.73
N SER A 263 -4.32 -28.44 33.54
CA SER A 263 -4.06 -28.37 34.96
C SER A 263 -2.54 -28.48 35.20
N LEU A 264 -2.07 -27.98 36.35
CA LEU A 264 -0.67 -28.12 36.76
C LEU A 264 -0.20 -29.58 36.78
N GLU A 265 -1.10 -30.51 37.14
CA GLU A 265 -0.81 -31.95 37.16
C GLU A 265 -0.64 -32.52 35.74
N THR A 266 -1.54 -32.17 34.82
CA THR A 266 -1.46 -32.58 33.41
C THR A 266 -0.21 -32.01 32.75
N GLU A 267 0.07 -30.72 32.96
CA GLU A 267 1.28 -30.07 32.43
C GLU A 267 2.56 -30.75 32.95
N ALA A 268 2.65 -31.01 34.26
CA ALA A 268 3.79 -31.70 34.85
C ALA A 268 3.94 -33.15 34.35
N ALA A 269 2.83 -33.86 34.10
CA ALA A 269 2.84 -35.20 33.52
C ALA A 269 3.40 -35.19 32.09
N ILE A 270 2.90 -34.29 31.23
CA ILE A 270 3.37 -34.16 29.84
C ILE A 270 4.86 -33.86 29.80
N ARG A 271 5.32 -32.85 30.55
CA ARG A 271 6.73 -32.46 30.60
C ARG A 271 7.63 -33.61 31.07
N ARG A 272 7.22 -34.37 32.09
CA ARG A 272 7.97 -35.52 32.61
C ARG A 272 8.05 -36.66 31.60
N GLU A 273 6.96 -36.97 30.90
CA GLU A 273 6.93 -38.01 29.88
C GLU A 273 7.84 -37.65 28.70
N ILE A 274 7.84 -36.37 28.27
CA ILE A 274 8.73 -35.86 27.21
C ILE A 274 10.19 -35.88 27.66
N ASP A 275 10.50 -35.47 28.89
CA ASP A 275 11.85 -35.54 29.44
C ASP A 275 12.36 -37.00 29.48
N ALA A 276 11.50 -37.96 29.85
CA ALA A 276 11.83 -39.38 29.84
C ALA A 276 12.10 -39.89 28.40
N TYR A 277 11.28 -39.47 27.43
CA TYR A 277 11.49 -39.78 26.02
C TYR A 277 12.80 -39.20 25.49
N ASN A 278 13.08 -37.93 25.80
CA ASN A 278 14.33 -37.26 25.42
C ASN A 278 15.55 -37.95 26.04
N ALA A 279 15.50 -38.31 27.32
CA ALA A 279 16.59 -39.01 27.99
C ALA A 279 16.84 -40.41 27.41
N ALA A 280 15.79 -41.11 26.99
CA ALA A 280 15.89 -42.43 26.36
C ALA A 280 16.40 -42.35 24.91
N THR A 281 15.96 -41.37 24.14
CA THR A 281 16.25 -41.24 22.71
C THR A 281 17.56 -40.53 22.43
N CYS A 282 17.85 -39.47 23.20
CA CYS A 282 19.01 -38.60 23.05
C CYS A 282 19.74 -38.46 24.41
N PRO A 283 20.37 -39.54 24.91
CA PRO A 283 20.98 -39.53 26.22
C PRO A 283 22.12 -38.51 26.31
N ALA A 284 22.19 -37.82 27.46
CA ALA A 284 23.31 -36.98 27.84
C ALA A 284 23.82 -37.47 29.20
N THR A 285 25.07 -37.91 29.27
CA THR A 285 25.70 -38.38 30.52
C THR A 285 26.75 -37.38 30.97
N GLN A 286 26.60 -36.88 32.19
CA GLN A 286 27.61 -36.05 32.84
C GLN A 286 28.64 -36.99 33.50
N SER A 287 29.87 -36.98 33.00
CA SER A 287 30.99 -37.73 33.57
C SER A 287 31.83 -36.79 34.44
N HIS A 288 32.50 -37.31 35.47
CA HIS A 288 33.48 -36.56 36.26
C HIS A 288 34.66 -36.13 35.37
N GLY A 289 34.53 -34.93 34.77
CA GLY A 289 35.50 -34.33 33.87
C GLY A 289 34.95 -33.84 32.52
N GLY A 290 33.67 -34.05 32.21
CA GLY A 290 33.05 -33.53 30.98
C GLY A 290 31.66 -34.10 30.66
N TYR A 291 30.99 -33.49 29.68
CA TYR A 291 29.69 -33.95 29.18
C TYR A 291 29.88 -34.90 28.00
N SER A 292 29.25 -36.08 28.08
CA SER A 292 29.06 -36.95 26.91
C SER A 292 27.65 -36.71 26.37
N ILE A 293 27.58 -36.04 25.23
CA ILE A 293 26.33 -35.66 24.56
C ILE A 293 26.16 -36.54 23.30
N THR A 294 24.95 -37.03 23.06
CA THR A 294 24.62 -37.75 21.82
C THR A 294 24.96 -36.89 20.60
N LYS A 295 25.53 -37.48 19.55
CA LYS A 295 25.85 -36.71 18.33
C LYS A 295 24.56 -36.31 17.60
N PRO A 296 24.50 -35.11 16.98
CA PRO A 296 23.36 -34.70 16.18
C PRO A 296 23.04 -35.73 15.10
N SER A 297 21.75 -36.05 14.94
CA SER A 297 21.23 -37.00 13.97
C SER A 297 19.80 -36.62 13.59
N GLU A 298 19.20 -37.34 12.66
CA GLU A 298 17.78 -37.17 12.32
C GLU A 298 16.86 -37.31 13.53
N LYS A 299 17.22 -38.10 14.54
CA LYS A 299 16.40 -38.30 15.75
C LYS A 299 16.75 -37.37 16.91
N CYS A 300 17.96 -36.81 16.89
CA CYS A 300 18.47 -35.95 17.95
C CYS A 300 19.00 -34.68 17.33
N GLU A 301 18.19 -33.63 17.36
CA GLU A 301 18.49 -32.37 16.69
C GLU A 301 18.94 -31.32 17.70
N VAL A 302 19.95 -30.54 17.34
CA VAL A 302 20.33 -29.36 18.13
C VAL A 302 19.32 -28.26 17.82
N PRO A 303 18.60 -27.72 18.82
CA PRO A 303 17.73 -26.59 18.59
C PRO A 303 18.51 -25.39 18.04
N PRO A 304 18.05 -24.76 16.95
CA PRO A 304 18.62 -23.49 16.51
C PRO A 304 18.57 -22.45 17.65
N PRO A 305 19.63 -21.65 17.89
CA PRO A 305 19.65 -20.70 19.00
C PRO A 305 18.47 -19.71 18.99
N VAL A 306 18.02 -19.31 17.80
CA VAL A 306 16.86 -18.43 17.60
C VAL A 306 15.53 -19.07 18.06
N PHE A 307 15.44 -20.39 18.14
CA PHE A 307 14.25 -21.10 18.59
C PHE A 307 14.21 -21.30 20.11
N CYS A 308 15.37 -21.17 20.78
CA CYS A 308 15.48 -21.25 22.24
C CYS A 308 15.77 -19.92 22.92
N GLN A 309 15.69 -18.80 22.20
CA GLN A 309 16.09 -17.49 22.72
C GLN A 309 15.38 -17.12 24.03
N TYR A 310 14.17 -17.63 24.28
CA TYR A 310 13.37 -17.30 25.46
C TYR A 310 13.10 -18.48 26.40
N ALA A 311 13.84 -19.59 26.25
CA ALA A 311 13.66 -20.80 27.06
C ALA A 311 13.75 -20.53 28.58
N TYR A 312 14.60 -19.60 28.98
CA TYR A 312 14.83 -19.23 30.39
C TYR A 312 13.69 -18.41 31.03
N LYS A 313 12.78 -17.82 30.23
CA LYS A 313 11.82 -16.82 30.71
C LYS A 313 10.66 -17.42 31.52
N TYR A 314 10.33 -18.69 31.30
CA TYR A 314 9.14 -19.34 31.86
C TYR A 314 9.45 -20.62 32.66
N GLY A 315 10.60 -20.65 33.34
CA GLY A 315 10.90 -21.65 34.37
C GLY A 315 11.38 -23.02 33.87
N GLY A 316 11.78 -23.13 32.60
CA GLY A 316 12.59 -24.27 32.14
C GLY A 316 14.01 -24.09 32.68
N THR A 317 14.39 -24.93 33.64
CA THR A 317 15.73 -25.14 34.24
C THR A 317 16.82 -24.12 33.87
N ASP A 318 17.46 -23.51 34.89
CA ASP A 318 18.68 -22.67 34.82
C ASP A 318 19.93 -23.37 34.22
N ASP A 319 19.75 -24.40 33.37
CA ASP A 319 20.78 -25.14 32.67
C ASP A 319 20.97 -24.57 31.24
N PRO A 320 21.80 -23.53 31.04
CA PRO A 320 22.09 -22.95 29.73
C PRO A 320 22.65 -23.98 28.74
N ASP A 321 23.16 -25.11 29.22
CA ASP A 321 23.68 -26.17 28.36
C ASP A 321 22.56 -26.90 27.60
N ARG A 322 21.29 -26.83 28.03
CA ARG A 322 20.15 -27.46 27.31
C ARG A 322 19.90 -26.86 25.92
N ILE A 323 20.29 -25.61 25.68
CA ILE A 323 20.10 -24.91 24.39
C ILE A 323 20.95 -25.54 23.28
N PHE A 324 22.12 -26.08 23.62
CA PHE A 324 23.07 -26.66 22.66
C PHE A 324 23.09 -28.18 22.68
N ARG A 325 22.27 -28.82 23.51
CA ARG A 325 22.15 -30.27 23.58
C ARG A 325 21.16 -30.76 22.51
N PRO A 326 21.52 -31.78 21.72
CA PRO A 326 20.57 -32.46 20.85
C PRO A 326 19.43 -33.08 21.67
N VAL A 327 18.20 -32.81 21.25
CA VAL A 327 16.98 -33.35 21.86
C VAL A 327 16.10 -33.97 20.77
N ALA A 328 15.22 -34.90 21.15
CA ALA A 328 14.28 -35.50 20.22
C ALA A 328 13.02 -34.64 20.06
N LEU A 329 12.56 -34.01 21.16
CA LEU A 329 11.42 -33.11 21.22
C LEU A 329 11.73 -31.90 22.12
N ALA A 330 11.80 -30.70 21.54
CA ALA A 330 12.34 -29.48 22.17
C ALA A 330 11.27 -28.52 22.74
N THR A 331 10.21 -29.04 23.35
CA THR A 331 9.04 -28.24 23.78
C THR A 331 9.38 -27.19 24.82
N GLU A 332 10.24 -27.52 25.77
CA GLU A 332 10.69 -26.62 26.85
C GLU A 332 11.52 -25.42 26.36
N CYS A 333 12.00 -25.44 25.12
CA CYS A 333 12.68 -24.30 24.51
C CYS A 333 11.79 -23.57 23.51
N VAL A 334 11.09 -24.29 22.63
CA VAL A 334 10.35 -23.69 21.53
C VAL A 334 9.03 -23.06 21.97
N LEU A 335 8.26 -23.71 22.86
CA LEU A 335 6.97 -23.17 23.31
C LEU A 335 7.12 -21.82 24.05
N PRO A 336 8.11 -21.64 24.95
CA PRO A 336 8.44 -20.32 25.52
C PRO A 336 8.77 -19.24 24.48
N THR A 337 9.50 -19.63 23.42
CA THR A 337 9.83 -18.72 22.32
C THR A 337 8.59 -18.32 21.54
N LEU A 338 7.73 -19.28 21.16
CA LEU A 338 6.46 -19.00 20.49
C LEU A 338 5.55 -18.08 21.33
N LEU A 339 5.46 -18.33 22.64
CA LEU A 339 4.71 -17.47 23.55
C LEU A 339 5.28 -16.04 23.60
N THR A 340 6.60 -15.89 23.66
CA THR A 340 7.23 -14.56 23.66
C THR A 340 7.08 -13.86 22.31
N LEU A 341 7.18 -14.58 21.20
CA LEU A 341 6.93 -14.04 19.87
C LEU A 341 5.51 -13.50 19.75
N ARG A 342 4.51 -14.12 20.39
CA ARG A 342 3.15 -13.60 20.46
C ARG A 342 3.09 -12.27 21.23
N GLU A 343 3.71 -12.22 22.41
CA GLU A 343 3.75 -10.99 23.22
C GLU A 343 4.40 -9.83 22.45
N GLU A 344 5.48 -10.12 21.71
CA GLU A 344 6.19 -9.14 20.88
C GLU A 344 5.45 -8.80 19.58
N ALA A 345 4.57 -9.68 19.07
CA ALA A 345 3.75 -9.43 17.90
C ALA A 345 2.70 -8.33 18.16
N LYS A 346 2.16 -8.24 19.38
CA LYS A 346 1.11 -7.27 19.77
C LYS A 346 1.41 -5.82 19.35
N PRO A 347 2.52 -5.20 19.77
CA PRO A 347 2.84 -3.82 19.38
C PRO A 347 3.13 -3.69 17.88
N LEU A 348 3.68 -4.73 17.22
CA LEU A 348 4.00 -4.70 15.79
C LEU A 348 2.74 -4.78 14.93
N VAL A 349 1.77 -5.64 15.29
CA VAL A 349 0.46 -5.76 14.64
C VAL A 349 -0.33 -4.47 14.81
N ALA A 350 -0.42 -3.95 16.04
CA ALA A 350 -1.08 -2.67 16.32
C ALA A 350 -0.45 -1.51 15.52
N SER A 351 0.89 -1.43 15.50
CA SER A 351 1.63 -0.43 14.72
C SER A 351 1.34 -0.58 13.23
N ARG A 352 1.31 -1.80 12.67
CA ARG A 352 1.06 -2.05 11.25
C ARG A 352 -0.35 -1.60 10.83
N ASP A 353 -1.36 -1.94 11.62
CA ASP A 353 -2.77 -1.63 11.30
C ASP A 353 -3.06 -0.14 11.40
N GLU A 354 -2.55 0.52 12.46
CA GLU A 354 -2.67 1.96 12.62
C GLU A 354 -1.88 2.70 11.54
N ASN A 355 -0.61 2.33 11.33
CA ASN A 355 0.25 2.96 10.34
C ASN A 355 -0.25 2.77 8.93
N GLY A 356 -0.87 1.63 8.62
CA GLY A 356 -1.24 1.32 7.27
C GLY A 356 -2.44 2.12 6.76
N ARG A 357 -3.44 2.31 7.62
CA ARG A 357 -4.60 3.16 7.30
C ARG A 357 -4.23 4.63 7.32
N GLU A 358 -3.44 5.05 8.30
CA GLU A 358 -2.91 6.41 8.35
C GLU A 358 -2.03 6.72 7.14
N LYS A 359 -1.23 5.76 6.67
CA LYS A 359 -0.33 5.99 5.55
C LYS A 359 -1.11 6.27 4.27
N THR A 360 -2.16 5.51 3.95
CA THR A 360 -2.95 5.83 2.74
C THR A 360 -3.74 7.14 2.87
N ILE A 361 -4.36 7.40 4.04
CA ILE A 361 -5.12 8.65 4.29
C ILE A 361 -4.21 9.88 4.18
N LYS A 362 -3.01 9.81 4.77
CA LYS A 362 -2.08 10.94 4.83
C LYS A 362 -1.35 11.10 3.50
N TRP A 363 -0.79 10.03 2.94
CA TRP A 363 0.16 10.15 1.84
C TRP A 363 -0.46 10.28 0.46
N GLY A 364 -1.58 9.59 0.17
CA GLY A 364 -2.21 9.66 -1.15
C GLY A 364 -2.60 11.10 -1.53
N PRO A 365 -3.46 11.77 -0.73
CA PRO A 365 -3.83 13.16 -0.96
C PRO A 365 -2.67 14.14 -0.79
N PHE A 366 -1.75 13.90 0.15
CA PHE A 366 -0.60 14.78 0.38
C PHE A 366 0.30 14.85 -0.85
N TYR A 367 0.71 13.72 -1.43
CA TYR A 367 1.57 13.72 -2.62
C TYR A 367 0.90 14.39 -3.83
N LEU A 368 -0.40 14.17 -4.03
CA LEU A 368 -1.15 14.85 -5.10
C LEU A 368 -1.23 16.36 -4.86
N THR A 369 -1.38 16.78 -3.61
CA THR A 369 -1.37 18.20 -3.22
C THR A 369 0.01 18.82 -3.47
N VAL A 370 1.08 18.16 -3.04
CA VAL A 370 2.47 18.60 -3.29
C VAL A 370 2.74 18.70 -4.78
N ALA A 371 2.32 17.71 -5.58
CA ALA A 371 2.48 17.73 -7.03
C ALA A 371 1.71 18.90 -7.66
N PHE A 372 0.48 19.16 -7.22
CA PHE A 372 -0.30 20.32 -7.66
C PHE A 372 0.40 21.64 -7.32
N LEU A 373 0.89 21.80 -6.08
CA LEU A 373 1.66 22.97 -5.63
C LEU A 373 2.96 23.12 -6.44
N ALA A 374 3.63 22.03 -6.82
CA ALA A 374 4.79 22.06 -7.69
C ALA A 374 4.42 22.64 -9.07
N GLY A 375 3.24 22.30 -9.57
CA GLY A 375 2.65 22.91 -10.76
C GLY A 375 2.48 24.43 -10.63
N ILE A 376 1.97 24.90 -9.49
CA ILE A 376 1.87 26.34 -9.20
C ILE A 376 3.26 27.00 -9.22
N LYS A 377 4.27 26.40 -8.58
CA LYS A 377 5.65 26.89 -8.58
C LYS A 377 6.22 26.99 -10.00
N LEU A 378 5.96 25.97 -10.81
CA LEU A 378 6.37 25.91 -12.20
C LEU A 378 5.71 27.01 -13.03
N ALA A 379 4.42 27.30 -12.79
CA ALA A 379 3.72 28.40 -13.46
C ALA A 379 4.33 29.76 -13.14
N GLY A 380 4.64 30.03 -11.87
CA GLY A 380 5.32 31.27 -11.47
C GLY A 380 6.67 31.42 -12.16
N SER A 381 7.45 30.34 -12.23
CA SER A 381 8.73 30.32 -12.95
C SER A 381 8.57 30.54 -14.46
N THR A 382 7.52 29.96 -15.05
CA THR A 382 7.16 30.14 -16.48
C THR A 382 6.83 31.61 -16.78
N LEU A 383 6.02 32.25 -15.93
CA LEU A 383 5.63 33.65 -16.08
C LEU A 383 6.80 34.62 -15.88
N LYS A 384 7.64 34.38 -14.86
CA LYS A 384 8.89 35.13 -14.61
C LYS A 384 9.84 35.00 -15.82
N GLY A 385 10.07 33.79 -16.32
CA GLY A 385 10.98 33.52 -17.45
C GLY A 385 10.52 34.13 -18.78
N LEU A 386 9.22 34.14 -19.05
CA LEU A 386 8.66 34.74 -20.27
C LEU A 386 8.49 36.27 -20.19
N LYS A 387 8.85 36.91 -19.06
CA LYS A 387 8.70 38.36 -18.80
C LYS A 387 7.28 38.89 -19.08
N ILE A 388 6.26 38.05 -18.89
CA ILE A 388 4.86 38.39 -19.23
C ILE A 388 4.34 39.54 -18.35
N GLU A 389 4.90 39.69 -17.14
CA GLU A 389 4.57 40.76 -16.20
C GLU A 389 5.01 42.15 -16.70
N LYS A 390 6.12 42.26 -17.46
CA LYS A 390 6.71 43.56 -17.85
C LYS A 390 6.10 44.16 -19.13
N ASN A 391 5.51 43.33 -19.99
CA ASN A 391 4.91 43.73 -21.27
C ASN A 391 3.37 43.71 -21.24
N ARG A 392 2.75 43.95 -20.08
CA ARG A 392 1.29 43.86 -19.90
C ARG A 392 0.60 45.16 -20.33
N ASP A 393 0.06 45.15 -21.54
CA ASP A 393 -0.82 46.20 -22.08
C ASP A 393 -2.14 46.26 -21.28
N PRO A 394 -2.61 47.42 -20.80
CA PRO A 394 -3.83 47.53 -19.97
C PRO A 394 -5.15 47.18 -20.69
N ASP A 395 -5.21 47.27 -22.03
CA ASP A 395 -6.37 46.89 -22.87
C ASP A 395 -6.51 45.36 -23.09
N ARG A 396 -5.65 44.58 -22.43
CA ARG A 396 -5.35 43.17 -22.75
C ARG A 396 -6.20 42.17 -21.96
N ASP A 397 -7.51 42.38 -21.89
CA ASP A 397 -8.44 41.50 -21.15
C ASP A 397 -9.07 40.39 -22.03
N TRP A 398 -8.31 39.77 -22.93
CA TRP A 398 -8.83 38.80 -23.92
C TRP A 398 -9.56 37.59 -23.29
N VAL A 399 -9.04 37.04 -22.20
CA VAL A 399 -9.68 35.90 -21.51
C VAL A 399 -10.96 36.34 -20.81
N LYS A 400 -10.93 37.48 -20.10
CA LYS A 400 -12.14 38.05 -19.49
C LYS A 400 -13.19 38.38 -20.53
N GLU A 401 -12.83 39.02 -21.63
CA GLU A 401 -13.75 39.37 -22.71
C GLU A 401 -14.37 38.12 -23.35
N LYS A 402 -13.59 37.06 -23.55
CA LYS A 402 -14.07 35.76 -24.07
C LYS A 402 -14.97 35.04 -23.07
N ILE A 403 -14.60 34.98 -21.79
CA ILE A 403 -15.40 34.36 -20.73
C ILE A 403 -16.70 35.15 -20.52
N ILE A 404 -16.64 36.49 -20.49
CA ILE A 404 -17.81 37.37 -20.39
C ILE A 404 -18.70 37.23 -21.62
N LYS A 405 -18.15 37.20 -22.84
CA LYS A 405 -18.94 36.91 -24.05
C LYS A 405 -19.58 35.52 -23.99
N LEU A 406 -18.90 34.51 -23.46
CA LEU A 406 -19.48 33.18 -23.23
C LEU A 406 -20.62 33.24 -22.21
N LEU A 407 -20.40 33.85 -21.05
CA LEU A 407 -21.40 34.00 -19.98
C LEU A 407 -22.61 34.84 -20.43
N LEU A 408 -22.40 35.87 -21.26
CA LEU A 408 -23.46 36.68 -21.86
C LEU A 408 -24.23 35.92 -22.95
N LEU A 409 -23.58 35.05 -23.72
CA LEU A 409 -24.25 34.12 -24.63
C LEU A 409 -25.14 33.13 -23.86
N PHE A 410 -24.74 32.71 -22.66
CA PHE A 410 -25.55 31.86 -21.78
C PHE A 410 -26.70 32.62 -21.09
N LYS A 411 -26.50 33.89 -20.72
CA LYS A 411 -27.57 34.74 -20.15
C LYS A 411 -28.70 35.02 -21.15
N LYS A 412 -28.42 34.99 -22.45
CA LYS A 412 -29.39 35.25 -23.52
C LYS A 412 -30.34 34.07 -23.80
N ASN A 413 -30.19 32.92 -23.13
CA ASN A 413 -31.02 31.73 -23.34
C ASN A 413 -31.65 31.18 -22.04
N PRO A 414 -32.63 31.90 -21.44
CA PRO A 414 -33.15 31.61 -20.10
C PRO A 414 -34.06 30.37 -19.98
N HIS A 415 -34.41 29.70 -21.09
CA HIS A 415 -35.46 28.67 -21.06
C HIS A 415 -35.03 27.25 -20.61
N GLN A 416 -33.76 27.01 -20.25
CA GLN A 416 -33.27 25.69 -19.78
C GLN A 416 -32.90 25.60 -18.29
N SER A 417 -33.31 26.59 -17.47
CA SER A 417 -32.80 26.78 -16.09
C SER A 417 -33.28 25.76 -15.03
N LYS A 418 -34.40 25.05 -15.19
CA LYS A 418 -34.97 24.24 -14.08
C LYS A 418 -34.42 22.82 -13.88
N LYS A 419 -33.71 22.22 -14.86
CA LYS A 419 -33.03 20.90 -14.69
C LYS A 419 -31.54 21.01 -14.30
N MET A 420 -31.12 22.17 -13.80
CA MET A 420 -29.71 22.58 -13.74
C MET A 420 -29.05 22.45 -12.35
N LYS A 421 -29.58 21.61 -11.45
CA LYS A 421 -28.87 21.27 -10.21
C LYS A 421 -28.05 19.98 -10.34
N GLN A 422 -28.45 19.05 -11.21
CA GLN A 422 -27.64 17.87 -11.59
C GLN A 422 -26.60 18.15 -12.68
N LYS A 423 -26.67 19.31 -13.37
CA LYS A 423 -25.82 19.61 -14.52
C LYS A 423 -24.48 20.28 -14.18
N ILE A 424 -24.15 20.61 -12.94
CA ILE A 424 -22.90 21.36 -12.63
C ILE A 424 -21.65 20.61 -13.13
N PHE A 425 -21.68 19.27 -13.17
CA PHE A 425 -20.65 18.44 -13.80
C PHE A 425 -20.70 18.47 -15.34
N LEU A 426 -21.89 18.47 -15.94
CA LEU A 426 -22.09 18.67 -17.39
C LEU A 426 -21.70 20.08 -17.85
N TRP A 427 -21.74 21.08 -16.97
CA TRP A 427 -21.44 22.48 -17.28
C TRP A 427 -19.95 22.72 -17.47
N GLY A 428 -19.08 22.01 -16.74
CA GLY A 428 -17.64 21.98 -17.04
C GLY A 428 -17.39 21.47 -18.46
N VAL A 429 -18.02 20.34 -18.82
CA VAL A 429 -17.93 19.73 -20.15
C VAL A 429 -18.46 20.64 -21.26
N VAL A 430 -19.56 21.36 -21.04
CA VAL A 430 -20.12 22.30 -22.01
C VAL A 430 -19.22 23.53 -22.20
N ILE A 431 -18.60 24.06 -21.14
CA ILE A 431 -17.63 25.16 -21.25
C ILE A 431 -16.40 24.70 -22.06
N ILE A 432 -15.94 23.47 -21.81
CA ILE A 432 -14.84 22.83 -22.53
C ILE A 432 -15.18 22.62 -24.01
N PHE A 433 -16.35 22.07 -24.34
CA PHE A 433 -16.79 21.87 -25.72
C PHE A 433 -17.05 23.20 -26.46
N ALA A 434 -17.56 24.22 -25.77
CA ALA A 434 -17.73 25.56 -26.34
C ALA A 434 -16.39 26.24 -26.62
N LEU A 435 -15.39 26.04 -25.74
CA LEU A 435 -14.02 26.52 -25.96
C LEU A 435 -13.33 25.75 -27.10
N ALA A 436 -13.52 24.44 -27.20
CA ALA A 436 -13.04 23.61 -28.31
C ALA A 436 -13.68 24.00 -29.66
N PHE A 437 -14.97 24.33 -29.68
CA PHE A 437 -15.67 24.80 -30.89
C PHE A 437 -15.19 26.19 -31.32
N ALA A 438 -14.89 27.08 -30.37
CA ALA A 438 -14.30 28.38 -30.64
C ALA A 438 -12.85 28.27 -31.16
N LEU A 439 -12.09 27.26 -30.70
CA LEU A 439 -10.75 26.90 -31.18
C LEU A 439 -10.78 26.40 -32.64
N ARG A 440 -11.75 25.56 -33.01
CA ARG A 440 -11.92 25.03 -34.39
C ARG A 440 -12.06 26.14 -35.43
N LYS A 441 -12.86 27.18 -35.15
CA LYS A 441 -13.06 28.32 -36.07
C LYS A 441 -11.78 29.13 -36.34
N ARG A 442 -10.82 29.14 -35.39
CA ARG A 442 -9.60 29.94 -35.49
C ARG A 442 -8.42 29.17 -36.10
N ILE A 443 -8.40 27.84 -35.97
CA ILE A 443 -7.45 27.00 -36.72
C ILE A 443 -7.74 27.10 -38.22
N VAL A 444 -9.02 27.07 -38.61
CA VAL A 444 -9.42 27.24 -40.02
C VAL A 444 -9.04 28.61 -40.57
N SER A 445 -9.04 29.68 -39.76
CA SER A 445 -8.67 31.04 -40.19
C SER A 445 -7.18 31.37 -40.09
N MET A 446 -6.34 30.48 -39.57
CA MET A 446 -4.87 30.66 -39.56
C MET A 446 -4.19 29.87 -40.69
N PHE A 447 -4.91 28.93 -41.30
CA PHE A 447 -4.43 28.11 -42.43
C PHE A 447 -5.15 28.45 -43.75
N SER A 448 -5.99 29.49 -43.76
CA SER A 448 -6.51 30.19 -44.93
C SER A 448 -5.92 31.60 -44.95
#